data_AF-M1ADS1-F1
#
_entry.id   AF-M1ADS1-F1
#
_cell.length_a   1.000
_cell.length_b   1.000
_cell.length_c   1.000
_cell.angle_alpha   90.00
_cell.angle_beta   90.00
_cell.angle_gamma   90.00
#
_symmetry.space_group_name_H-M   'P 1'
#
loop_
_entity.id
_entity.type
_entity.pdbx_description
1 polymer ?
#
loop_
_entity_poly.entity_id
_entity_poly.type
_entity_poly.pdbx_seq_one_letter_code
_entity_poly.pdbx_strand_id
1 'polypeptide(L)' 'MASDSDLYIAMIHHKIIVKIGPKLDLGNLIPPNYEVATSGQDYAVWEQKA' A
#
# COMPACT_ATOMS: atom_id res chain seq x y z
N MET A 1 -0.23 9.19 -5.26
CA MET A 1 0.51 8.35 -4.28
C MET A 1 1.26 9.27 -3.32
N ALA A 2 1.69 8.78 -2.16
CA ALA A 2 2.08 9.60 -1.01
C ALA A 2 3.46 9.22 -0.44
N SER A 3 4.17 10.22 0.10
CA SER A 3 5.46 10.05 0.77
C SER A 3 5.53 10.98 1.98
N ASP A 4 5.99 10.45 3.10
CA ASP A 4 6.26 11.14 4.37
C ASP A 4 7.44 10.44 5.06
N SER A 5 7.90 10.96 6.19
CA SER A 5 9.05 10.42 6.92
C SER A 5 8.80 9.01 7.46
N ASP A 6 7.54 8.62 7.67
CA ASP A 6 7.09 7.34 8.22
C ASP A 6 6.28 6.49 7.21
N LEU A 7 6.21 6.93 5.95
CA LEU A 7 5.35 6.33 4.93
C LEU A 7 5.85 6.55 3.51
N TYR A 8 5.94 5.49 2.74
CA TYR A 8 6.05 5.55 1.29
C TYR A 8 5.03 4.62 0.67
N ILE A 9 4.16 5.14 -0.22
CA ILE A 9 3.22 4.33 -0.99
C ILE A 9 3.48 4.54 -2.47
N ALA A 10 3.59 3.45 -3.22
CA ALA A 10 3.66 3.46 -4.67
C ALA A 10 2.70 2.45 -5.28
N MET A 11 2.16 2.76 -6.46
CA MET A 11 1.38 1.86 -7.28
C MET A 11 2.18 1.53 -8.54
N ILE A 12 2.22 0.25 -8.87
CA ILE A 12 2.99 -0.31 -9.97
C ILE A 12 2.01 -0.88 -10.98
N HIS A 13 2.04 -0.34 -12.20
CA HIS A 13 1.22 -0.79 -13.33
C HIS A 13 -0.29 -0.90 -13.04
N HIS A 14 -0.84 -0.10 -12.11
CA HIS A 14 -2.26 -0.20 -11.67
C HIS A 14 -2.69 -1.60 -11.22
N LYS A 15 -1.72 -2.44 -10.82
CA LYS A 15 -1.95 -3.83 -10.41
C LYS A 15 -1.48 -4.09 -8.99
N ILE A 16 -0.41 -3.41 -8.57
CA ILE A 16 0.20 -3.60 -7.26
C ILE A 16 0.28 -2.26 -6.54
N ILE A 17 0.01 -2.23 -5.25
CA ILE A 17 0.34 -1.12 -4.36
C ILE A 17 1.32 -1.64 -3.30
N VAL A 18 2.38 -0.89 -3.05
CA VAL A 18 3.37 -1.19 -2.01
C VAL A 18 3.37 -0.06 -1.02
N LYS A 19 3.31 -0.39 0.27
CA LYS A 19 3.53 0.52 1.39
C LYS A 19 4.78 0.10 2.13
N ILE A 20 5.64 1.07 2.44
CA ILE A 20 6.83 0.92 3.28
C ILE A 20 6.77 1.98 4.39
N GLY A 21 7.24 1.64 5.59
CA GLY A 21 7.29 2.51 6.76
C GLY A 21 6.34 2.06 7.87
N PRO A 22 6.47 2.59 9.10
CA PRO A 22 5.70 2.13 10.24
C PRO A 22 4.25 2.64 10.29
N LYS A 23 3.87 3.67 9.52
CA LYS A 23 2.53 4.27 9.60
C LYS A 23 1.42 3.28 9.24
N LEU A 24 0.46 3.04 10.12
CA LEU A 24 -0.65 2.08 9.88
C LEU A 24 -1.95 2.74 9.41
N ASP A 25 -2.16 4.00 9.79
CA ASP A 25 -3.35 4.74 9.37
C ASP A 25 -3.16 5.27 7.95
N LEU A 26 -3.74 4.57 6.97
CA LEU A 26 -3.59 4.88 5.54
C LEU A 26 -4.79 5.65 4.96
N GLY A 27 -5.83 5.89 5.76
CA GLY A 27 -7.08 6.52 5.31
C GLY A 27 -7.62 5.92 4.00
N ASN A 28 -7.79 6.77 2.98
CA ASN A 28 -8.32 6.39 1.66
C ASN A 28 -7.22 6.19 0.60
N LEU A 29 -5.97 5.94 1.00
CA LEU A 29 -4.84 5.80 0.07
C LEU A 29 -4.86 4.47 -0.72
N ILE A 30 -5.55 3.45 -0.20
CA ILE A 30 -5.72 2.16 -0.85
C ILE A 30 -7.15 2.07 -1.40
N PRO A 31 -7.34 1.97 -2.73
CA PRO A 31 -8.66 1.82 -3.34
C PRO A 31 -9.33 0.49 -2.93
N PRO A 32 -10.67 0.43 -2.87
CA PRO A 32 -11.40 -0.73 -2.35
C PRO A 32 -11.29 -1.99 -3.22
N ASN A 33 -10.85 -1.88 -4.47
CA ASN A 33 -10.67 -3.01 -5.39
C ASN A 33 -9.28 -3.68 -5.30
N TYR A 34 -8.51 -3.36 -4.27
CA TYR A 34 -7.21 -3.95 -3.97
C TYR A 34 -7.28 -4.76 -2.68
N GLU A 35 -6.65 -5.93 -2.65
CA GLU A 35 -6.57 -6.79 -1.47
C GLU A 35 -5.14 -7.03 -1.04
N VAL A 36 -4.92 -7.24 0.26
CA VAL A 36 -3.59 -7.53 0.81
C VAL A 36 -3.10 -8.86 0.23
N ALA A 37 -2.01 -8.82 -0.52
CA ALA A 37 -1.31 -10.00 -1.01
C ALA A 37 -0.31 -10.52 0.03
N THR A 38 0.39 -9.62 0.72
CA THR A 38 1.31 -9.95 1.82
C THR A 38 1.56 -8.74 2.71
N SER A 39 1.93 -8.97 3.97
CA SER A 39 2.31 -7.93 4.93
C SER A 39 3.33 -8.45 5.94
N GLY A 40 4.04 -7.51 6.56
CA GLY A 40 4.99 -7.80 7.63
C GLY A 40 5.38 -6.54 8.38
N GLN A 41 6.53 -6.59 9.07
CA GLN A 41 7.02 -5.43 9.80
C GLN A 41 7.33 -4.29 8.83
N ASP A 42 6.63 -3.17 9.03
CA ASP A 42 6.80 -1.91 8.29
C ASP A 42 6.59 -2.02 6.77
N TYR A 43 5.88 -3.04 6.29
CA TYR A 43 5.47 -3.12 4.89
C TYR A 43 4.13 -3.84 4.68
N ALA A 44 3.46 -3.48 3.60
CA ALA A 44 2.31 -4.21 3.08
C ALA A 44 2.24 -4.07 1.55
N VAL A 45 1.76 -5.11 0.89
CA VAL A 45 1.55 -5.15 -0.56
C VAL A 45 0.11 -5.52 -0.83
N TRP A 46 -0.53 -4.77 -1.71
CA TRP A 46 -1.86 -5.07 -2.22
C TRP A 46 -1.82 -5.37 -3.70
N GLU A 47 -2.69 -6.27 -4.15
CA GLU A 47 -2.90 -6.60 -5.55
C GLU A 47 -4.34 -6.24 -5.95
N GLN A 48 -4.50 -5.76 -7.18
CA GLN A 48 -5.80 -5.50 -7.77
C GLN A 48 -6.52 -6.84 -7.98
N LYS A 49 -7.75 -6.96 -7.47
CA LYS A 49 -8.60 -8.11 -7.83
C LYS A 49 -9.03 -8.01 -9.29
N ALA A 50 -8.97 -9.14 -9.99
CA ALA A 50 -9.52 -9.32 -11.33
C ALA A 50 -11.05 -9.21 -11.34
#